data_AF-A0A9E2GW45-F1
#
_entry.id   AF-A0A9E2GW45-F1
#
_cell.length_a   1.000
_cell.length_b   1.000
_cell.length_c   1.000
_cell.angle_alpha   90.00
_cell.angle_beta   90.00
_cell.angle_gamma   90.00
#
_symmetry.space_group_name_H-M   'P 1'
#
loop_
_entity.id
_entity.type
_entity.pdbx_description
1 polymer ?
#
loop_
_entity_poly.entity_id
_entity_poly.type
_entity_poly.pdbx_seq_one_letter_code
_entity_poly.pdbx_strand_id
1 'polypeptide(L)'
;MSFLFTACDDGDKKNTGPECGDNALEAPEVCDGTALGGVTCQSEGYAGGTLACAVTCDAFDTSGCNNCGNHTIEDAELCDGTDLGDEDCVSQGFLGGTLACEASCGAFDTSACLADHVLPDSPVGEQMAWLIAAVNSGMAPLQAEFEAHFSAAFQLACDYSCFISNYFNPLSGIYAPLLATGWEDTATDTAAWVRFSCYENAFWERMFMSLDPSDDTIEVISHIASPDLDPAFGALPAAELGLRLWNPSSYSPVRGVTVELVHRTTGLSFDPPVTGVIDEVYQYVRLAVPAGETEVGVKATHTDGQVTYTYSSILVPGADLVRVPAFSNTAFPYYLNLMDLTLTAGQSQLWGLLSWAGPAQRWSVETFNSGIGCGVITSDPVLSDLYYTALPSYLPTETATQTALQNSTFFAFNADPVAYEFTATATGDPLVVSVPALAPDAITTVYFIYDRATYPENPTAEGCAP
;
A
#
# COMPACT_ATOMS: atom_id res chain seq x y z
N MET A 1 15.23 -105.99 -26.78
CA MET A 1 14.54 -105.15 -27.78
C MET A 1 13.99 -103.94 -27.04
N SER A 2 14.29 -102.68 -27.35
CA SER A 2 14.83 -102.11 -28.58
C SER A 2 15.71 -100.92 -28.20
N PHE A 3 16.90 -100.86 -28.78
CA PHE A 3 17.65 -99.63 -28.95
C PHE A 3 16.98 -98.80 -30.04
N LEU A 4 16.95 -97.48 -29.88
CA LEU A 4 17.01 -96.51 -30.97
C LEU A 4 17.86 -95.34 -30.47
N PHE A 5 19.12 -95.34 -30.90
CA PHE A 5 19.96 -94.15 -30.99
C PHE A 5 19.62 -93.39 -32.28
N THR A 6 20.27 -92.22 -32.43
CA THR A 6 20.49 -91.37 -33.61
C THR A 6 19.51 -90.19 -33.68
N ALA A 7 19.93 -88.92 -33.76
CA ALA A 7 21.21 -88.36 -34.22
C ALA A 7 21.61 -87.10 -33.42
N CYS A 8 22.92 -86.80 -33.42
CA CYS A 8 23.42 -85.45 -33.24
C CYS A 8 22.73 -84.54 -34.26
N ASP A 9 22.08 -83.47 -33.77
CA ASP A 9 21.93 -82.28 -34.58
C ASP A 9 23.25 -81.51 -34.48
N ASP A 10 23.89 -81.39 -35.63
CA ASP A 10 25.19 -80.77 -35.82
C ASP A 10 25.00 -79.27 -35.69
N GLY A 11 25.94 -78.59 -35.03
CA GLY A 11 25.84 -77.17 -34.81
C GLY A 11 25.76 -76.39 -36.12
N ASP A 12 24.57 -75.91 -36.47
CA ASP A 12 24.42 -74.70 -37.27
C ASP A 12 24.24 -73.52 -36.33
N LYS A 13 25.40 -73.00 -35.95
CA LYS A 13 25.69 -71.57 -35.85
C LYS A 13 24.43 -70.71 -35.75
N LYS A 14 24.16 -70.32 -34.51
CA LYS A 14 23.62 -68.99 -34.21
C LYS A 14 24.08 -68.04 -35.31
N ASN A 15 23.12 -67.41 -35.96
CA ASN A 15 23.34 -66.16 -36.66
C ASN A 15 23.89 -65.19 -35.60
N THR A 16 25.20 -65.23 -35.32
CA THR A 16 25.86 -64.31 -34.37
C THR A 16 26.19 -63.00 -35.06
N GLY A 17 25.34 -62.61 -36.00
CA GLY A 17 25.31 -61.24 -36.49
C GLY A 17 24.47 -60.43 -35.51
N PRO A 18 24.76 -59.13 -35.36
CA PRO A 18 23.94 -58.22 -34.57
C PRO A 18 22.47 -58.30 -35.05
N GLU A 19 21.54 -58.50 -34.11
CA GLU A 19 20.10 -58.65 -34.35
C GLU A 19 19.31 -57.54 -33.65
N CYS A 20 18.92 -56.52 -34.43
CA CYS A 20 18.10 -55.41 -33.93
C CYS A 20 16.78 -55.86 -33.28
N GLY A 21 16.56 -55.40 -32.05
CA GLY A 21 15.41 -55.68 -31.20
C GLY A 21 15.66 -56.72 -30.11
N ASP A 22 16.90 -57.16 -29.89
CA ASP A 22 17.26 -58.17 -28.88
C ASP A 22 17.64 -57.55 -27.51
N ASN A 23 17.62 -56.22 -27.40
CA ASN A 23 18.05 -55.41 -26.25
C ASN A 23 19.54 -55.55 -25.87
N ALA A 24 20.40 -55.96 -26.79
CA ALA A 24 21.85 -55.94 -26.63
C ALA A 24 22.46 -54.96 -27.65
N LEU A 25 23.38 -54.10 -27.20
CA LEU A 25 24.07 -53.18 -28.09
C LEU A 25 25.25 -53.88 -28.77
N GLU A 26 25.13 -54.21 -30.05
CA GLU A 26 26.13 -54.98 -30.81
C GLU A 26 26.57 -54.26 -32.11
N ALA A 27 27.87 -54.09 -32.34
CA ALA A 27 28.34 -53.36 -33.52
C ALA A 27 27.89 -54.07 -34.83
N PRO A 28 27.25 -53.37 -35.79
CA PRO A 28 27.30 -51.92 -36.02
C PRO A 28 26.08 -51.11 -35.54
N GLU A 29 25.26 -51.63 -34.62
CA GLU A 29 24.10 -50.92 -34.07
C GLU A 29 24.50 -49.66 -33.30
N VAL A 30 23.69 -48.62 -33.42
CA VAL A 30 23.82 -47.37 -32.66
C VAL A 30 23.12 -47.49 -31.30
N CYS A 31 22.04 -48.27 -31.24
CA CYS A 31 21.24 -48.61 -30.07
C CYS A 31 20.48 -49.93 -30.35
N ASP A 32 19.95 -50.59 -29.31
CA ASP A 32 18.98 -51.68 -29.49
C ASP A 32 17.94 -51.67 -28.35
N GLY A 33 16.67 -51.42 -28.68
CA GLY A 33 15.59 -51.43 -27.71
C GLY A 33 15.85 -50.46 -26.54
N THR A 34 16.12 -51.00 -25.35
CA THR A 34 16.51 -50.23 -24.16
C THR A 34 18.02 -50.04 -23.98
N ALA A 35 18.84 -50.73 -24.78
CA ALA A 35 20.29 -50.61 -24.80
C ALA A 35 20.73 -49.40 -25.64
N LEU A 36 20.59 -48.19 -25.08
CA LEU A 36 20.90 -46.91 -25.74
C LEU A 36 22.39 -46.52 -25.67
N GLY A 37 23.27 -47.38 -25.16
CA GLY A 37 24.71 -47.08 -25.04
C GLY A 37 25.04 -45.92 -24.08
N GLY A 38 24.10 -45.53 -23.21
CA GLY A 38 24.25 -44.39 -22.30
C GLY A 38 23.96 -43.03 -22.95
N VAL A 39 23.51 -43.01 -24.21
CA VAL A 39 23.02 -41.81 -24.88
C VAL A 39 21.65 -41.43 -24.32
N THR A 40 21.43 -40.14 -24.13
CA THR A 40 20.17 -39.55 -23.67
C THR A 40 19.73 -38.45 -24.61
N CYS A 41 18.48 -37.99 -24.50
CA CYS A 41 18.02 -36.81 -25.24
C CYS A 41 18.96 -35.61 -25.00
N GLN A 42 19.48 -35.44 -23.78
CA GLN A 42 20.43 -34.37 -23.46
C GLN A 42 21.77 -34.51 -24.18
N SER A 43 22.30 -35.73 -24.37
CA SER A 43 23.54 -35.91 -25.13
C SER A 43 23.35 -35.68 -26.65
N GLU A 44 22.12 -35.84 -27.15
CA GLU A 44 21.73 -35.54 -28.54
C GLU A 44 21.35 -34.06 -28.76
N GLY A 45 21.45 -33.22 -27.72
CA GLY A 45 21.25 -31.77 -27.81
C GLY A 45 19.84 -31.28 -27.48
N TYR A 46 18.98 -32.14 -26.93
CA TYR A 46 17.62 -31.79 -26.47
C TYR A 46 17.62 -31.42 -24.97
N ALA A 47 16.56 -30.75 -24.50
CA ALA A 47 16.46 -30.34 -23.09
C ALA A 47 16.18 -31.53 -22.15
N GLY A 48 15.46 -32.55 -22.64
CA GLY A 48 15.05 -33.71 -21.85
C GLY A 48 14.21 -34.69 -22.67
N GLY A 49 13.51 -35.61 -21.99
CA GLY A 49 12.64 -36.60 -22.61
C GLY A 49 13.16 -38.04 -22.54
N THR A 50 12.44 -38.95 -23.21
CA THR A 50 12.80 -40.38 -23.29
C THR A 50 13.31 -40.69 -24.69
N LEU A 51 14.62 -40.91 -24.80
CA LEU A 51 15.25 -41.34 -26.04
C LEU A 51 14.88 -42.80 -26.30
N ALA A 52 14.41 -43.11 -27.50
CA ALA A 52 14.15 -44.48 -27.93
C ALA A 52 15.15 -44.89 -29.02
N CYS A 53 15.25 -46.20 -29.26
CA CYS A 53 15.97 -46.69 -30.42
C CYS A 53 15.03 -46.84 -31.61
N ALA A 54 15.46 -46.42 -32.80
CA ALA A 54 14.69 -46.66 -34.01
C ALA A 54 14.55 -48.17 -34.25
N VAL A 55 13.44 -48.58 -34.89
CA VAL A 55 13.15 -50.00 -35.20
C VAL A 55 14.19 -50.67 -36.11
N THR A 56 15.08 -49.89 -36.69
CA THR A 56 16.18 -50.31 -37.57
C THR A 56 17.55 -50.33 -36.87
N CYS A 57 17.64 -49.88 -35.61
CA CYS A 57 18.87 -49.81 -34.79
C CYS A 57 20.04 -49.01 -35.39
N ASP A 58 19.80 -48.26 -36.47
CA ASP A 58 20.77 -47.42 -37.17
C ASP A 58 20.72 -45.94 -36.76
N ALA A 59 19.73 -45.56 -35.94
CA ALA A 59 19.55 -44.21 -35.42
C ALA A 59 18.80 -44.22 -34.07
N PHE A 60 18.96 -43.14 -33.32
CA PHE A 60 18.08 -42.85 -32.19
C PHE A 60 16.76 -42.25 -32.68
N ASP A 61 15.67 -42.64 -32.04
CA ASP A 61 14.36 -42.00 -32.19
C ASP A 61 14.23 -40.89 -31.15
N THR A 62 14.34 -39.66 -31.62
CA THR A 62 14.27 -38.44 -30.81
C THR A 62 12.85 -37.88 -30.72
N SER A 63 11.83 -38.59 -31.22
CA SER A 63 10.43 -38.12 -31.13
C SER A 63 9.90 -38.05 -29.70
N GLY A 64 10.54 -38.74 -28.75
CA GLY A 64 10.29 -38.61 -27.31
C GLY A 64 11.18 -37.60 -26.60
N CYS A 65 11.98 -36.79 -27.32
CA CYS A 65 12.86 -35.77 -26.79
C CYS A 65 12.26 -34.36 -26.91
N ASN A 66 12.46 -33.51 -25.89
CA ASN A 66 11.81 -32.19 -25.76
C ASN A 66 12.71 -31.04 -26.23
N ASN A 67 12.13 -30.02 -26.88
CA ASN A 67 12.81 -28.84 -27.44
C ASN A 67 12.47 -27.54 -26.68
N CYS A 68 12.78 -27.51 -25.39
CA CYS A 68 12.52 -26.36 -24.54
C CYS A 68 13.22 -25.07 -25.01
N GLY A 69 12.47 -23.96 -25.06
CA GLY A 69 12.95 -22.61 -25.33
C GLY A 69 12.48 -22.02 -26.67
N ASN A 70 11.55 -22.66 -27.37
CA ASN A 70 11.01 -22.20 -28.65
C ASN A 70 9.74 -21.34 -28.52
N HIS A 71 9.29 -21.09 -27.27
CA HIS A 71 8.11 -20.30 -26.91
C HIS A 71 6.78 -20.90 -27.39
N THR A 72 6.71 -22.22 -27.59
CA THR A 72 5.51 -22.96 -27.94
C THR A 72 5.50 -24.26 -27.15
N ILE A 73 4.45 -24.50 -26.36
CA ILE A 73 4.33 -25.76 -25.62
C ILE A 73 4.15 -26.93 -26.58
N GLU A 74 5.07 -27.88 -26.55
CA GLU A 74 5.08 -29.06 -27.41
C GLU A 74 5.11 -30.37 -26.59
N ASP A 75 4.40 -31.38 -27.08
CA ASP A 75 4.38 -32.75 -26.53
C ASP A 75 4.22 -32.83 -25.00
N ALA A 76 5.31 -33.06 -24.26
CA ALA A 76 5.32 -33.29 -22.81
C ALA A 76 5.78 -32.07 -21.99
N GLU A 77 5.90 -30.90 -22.61
CA GLU A 77 6.25 -29.65 -21.94
C GLU A 77 5.09 -29.15 -21.08
N LEU A 78 5.40 -28.67 -19.88
CA LEU A 78 4.44 -28.01 -19.00
C LEU A 78 4.26 -26.53 -19.39
N CYS A 79 5.33 -25.93 -19.88
CA CYS A 79 5.44 -24.55 -20.34
C CYS A 79 6.63 -24.43 -21.30
N ASP A 80 6.72 -23.37 -22.10
CA ASP A 80 7.93 -23.00 -22.86
C ASP A 80 8.06 -21.48 -22.96
N GLY A 81 9.09 -20.93 -22.32
CA GLY A 81 9.41 -19.51 -22.38
C GLY A 81 8.26 -18.66 -21.83
N THR A 82 7.57 -17.94 -22.71
CA THR A 82 6.38 -17.13 -22.36
C THR A 82 5.06 -17.86 -22.57
N ASP A 83 5.07 -19.03 -23.22
CA ASP A 83 3.90 -19.88 -23.35
C ASP A 83 3.76 -20.72 -22.07
N LEU A 84 2.88 -20.28 -21.17
CA LEU A 84 2.68 -20.87 -19.84
C LEU A 84 1.45 -21.77 -19.77
N GLY A 85 0.79 -22.03 -20.91
CA GLY A 85 -0.35 -22.96 -20.97
C GLY A 85 -1.57 -22.49 -20.17
N ASP A 86 -1.82 -21.18 -20.19
CA ASP A 86 -2.85 -20.50 -19.38
C ASP A 86 -2.65 -20.59 -17.84
N GLU A 87 -1.50 -21.07 -17.37
CA GLU A 87 -1.14 -21.05 -15.96
C GLU A 87 -0.53 -19.69 -15.57
N ASP A 88 -0.83 -19.26 -14.35
CA ASP A 88 -0.24 -18.09 -13.71
C ASP A 88 0.12 -18.43 -12.26
N CYS A 89 0.72 -17.48 -11.54
CA CYS A 89 1.06 -17.74 -10.14
C CYS A 89 -0.19 -18.04 -9.29
N VAL A 90 -1.35 -17.48 -9.62
CA VAL A 90 -2.61 -17.72 -8.88
C VAL A 90 -3.09 -19.16 -9.06
N SER A 91 -3.08 -19.67 -10.29
CA SER A 91 -3.43 -21.06 -10.59
C SER A 91 -2.44 -22.06 -9.99
N GLN A 92 -1.18 -21.66 -9.82
CA GLN A 92 -0.13 -22.42 -9.13
C GLN A 92 -0.21 -22.34 -7.58
N GLY A 93 -1.23 -21.68 -7.03
CA GLY A 93 -1.49 -21.60 -5.58
C GLY A 93 -0.77 -20.47 -4.86
N PHE A 94 -0.30 -19.46 -5.58
CA PHE A 94 0.32 -18.25 -5.04
C PHE A 94 -0.66 -17.07 -5.08
N LEU A 95 -0.36 -15.97 -4.41
CA LEU A 95 -1.24 -14.79 -4.37
C LEU A 95 -1.15 -13.90 -5.62
N GLY A 96 -0.24 -14.22 -6.53
CA GLY A 96 0.05 -13.48 -7.77
C GLY A 96 1.53 -13.53 -8.12
N GLY A 97 2.02 -12.59 -8.93
CA GLY A 97 3.42 -12.47 -9.32
C GLY A 97 3.64 -12.78 -10.80
N THR A 98 4.90 -12.99 -11.18
CA THR A 98 5.26 -13.39 -12.55
C THR A 98 5.67 -14.85 -12.54
N LEU A 99 4.83 -15.69 -13.14
CA LEU A 99 5.17 -17.09 -13.37
C LEU A 99 6.12 -17.16 -14.56
N ALA A 100 7.17 -17.96 -14.45
CA ALA A 100 8.08 -18.22 -15.55
C ALA A 100 8.19 -19.72 -15.79
N CYS A 101 8.65 -20.11 -16.98
CA CYS A 101 8.97 -21.50 -17.26
C CYS A 101 10.41 -21.80 -16.86
N GLU A 102 10.66 -22.92 -16.16
CA GLU A 102 12.04 -23.35 -15.93
C GLU A 102 12.72 -23.68 -17.26
N ALA A 103 14.05 -23.55 -17.30
CA ALA A 103 14.85 -23.87 -18.49
C ALA A 103 14.75 -25.34 -18.96
N SER A 104 14.11 -26.21 -18.18
CA SER A 104 13.85 -27.61 -18.51
C SER A 104 12.46 -27.84 -19.12
N CYS A 105 11.56 -26.84 -19.07
CA CYS A 105 10.15 -26.93 -19.48
C CYS A 105 9.33 -28.00 -18.73
N GLY A 106 9.90 -28.65 -17.71
CA GLY A 106 9.24 -29.67 -16.90
C GLY A 106 8.60 -29.15 -15.62
N ALA A 107 8.79 -27.87 -15.31
CA ALA A 107 8.28 -27.21 -14.12
C ALA A 107 8.13 -25.71 -14.36
N PHE A 108 7.26 -25.08 -13.58
CA PHE A 108 7.21 -23.63 -13.49
C PHE A 108 8.24 -23.11 -12.49
N ASP A 109 8.93 -22.04 -12.86
CA ASP A 109 9.72 -21.23 -11.95
C ASP A 109 8.77 -20.31 -11.18
N THR A 110 8.56 -20.66 -9.92
CA THR A 110 7.71 -19.91 -8.97
C THR A 110 8.51 -18.96 -8.08
N SER A 111 9.81 -18.77 -8.34
CA SER A 111 10.66 -17.89 -7.53
C SER A 111 10.27 -16.42 -7.59
N ALA A 112 9.60 -16.02 -8.67
CA ALA A 112 8.99 -14.70 -8.85
C ALA A 112 7.46 -14.68 -8.58
N CYS A 113 6.90 -15.81 -8.11
CA CYS A 113 5.54 -15.88 -7.61
C CYS A 113 5.46 -15.44 -6.15
N LEU A 114 4.30 -14.89 -5.79
CA LEU A 114 4.03 -14.30 -4.49
C LEU A 114 3.58 -15.38 -3.52
N ALA A 115 4.52 -15.93 -2.75
CA ALA A 115 4.20 -16.96 -1.76
C ALA A 115 3.25 -16.42 -0.67
N ASP A 116 2.30 -17.29 -0.29
CA ASP A 116 1.48 -17.18 0.94
C ASP A 116 2.35 -16.96 2.20
N HIS A 117 3.63 -17.35 2.15
CA HIS A 117 4.61 -17.22 3.22
C HIS A 117 4.95 -15.79 3.66
N VAL A 118 4.46 -14.75 2.98
CA VAL A 118 4.53 -13.39 3.55
C VAL A 118 3.43 -13.20 4.58
N LEU A 119 2.27 -13.88 4.49
CA LEU A 119 1.19 -13.74 5.45
C LEU A 119 1.33 -14.72 6.64
N PRO A 120 1.04 -14.30 7.90
CA PRO A 120 1.09 -15.17 9.06
C PRO A 120 -0.03 -16.19 9.00
N ASP A 121 0.27 -17.43 9.37
CA ASP A 121 -0.72 -18.48 9.63
C ASP A 121 -1.53 -18.12 10.90
N SER A 122 -2.50 -17.22 10.71
CA SER A 122 -3.30 -16.57 11.75
C SER A 122 -4.59 -16.01 11.13
N PRO A 123 -5.64 -15.75 11.95
CA PRO A 123 -6.89 -15.22 11.42
C PRO A 123 -6.72 -13.91 10.64
N VAL A 124 -5.87 -12.98 11.11
CA VAL A 124 -5.61 -11.73 10.37
C VAL A 124 -4.90 -11.97 9.03
N GLY A 125 -4.05 -13.00 8.94
CA GLY A 125 -3.42 -13.41 7.68
C GLY A 125 -4.44 -13.96 6.68
N GLU A 126 -5.38 -14.79 7.13
CA GLU A 126 -6.46 -15.34 6.29
C GLU A 126 -7.37 -14.24 5.74
N GLN A 127 -7.79 -13.30 6.59
CA GLN A 127 -8.63 -12.16 6.19
C GLN A 127 -7.89 -11.24 5.19
N MET A 128 -6.59 -11.03 5.40
CA MET A 128 -5.75 -10.26 4.48
C MET A 128 -5.59 -10.96 3.13
N ALA A 129 -5.37 -12.28 3.12
CA ALA A 129 -5.26 -13.07 1.89
C ALA A 129 -6.54 -12.99 1.06
N TRP A 130 -7.71 -13.10 1.70
CA TRP A 130 -9.01 -12.92 1.05
C TRP A 130 -9.13 -11.54 0.37
N LEU A 131 -8.81 -10.47 1.11
CA LEU A 131 -8.91 -9.10 0.59
C LEU A 131 -7.97 -8.90 -0.61
N ILE A 132 -6.72 -9.34 -0.51
CA ILE A 132 -5.73 -9.22 -1.59
C ILE A 132 -6.24 -9.94 -2.84
N ALA A 133 -6.75 -11.17 -2.69
CA ALA A 133 -7.30 -11.94 -3.80
C ALA A 133 -8.48 -11.21 -4.46
N ALA A 134 -9.42 -10.67 -3.67
CA ALA A 134 -10.54 -9.92 -4.18
C ALA A 134 -10.09 -8.67 -4.95
N VAL A 135 -9.19 -7.86 -4.37
CA VAL A 135 -8.67 -6.63 -4.99
C VAL A 135 -7.95 -6.93 -6.30
N ASN A 136 -7.06 -7.94 -6.31
CA ASN A 136 -6.26 -8.31 -7.47
C ASN A 136 -7.09 -8.94 -8.59
N SER A 137 -8.21 -9.58 -8.27
CA SER A 137 -9.13 -10.11 -9.28
C SER A 137 -9.87 -9.01 -10.07
N GLY A 138 -9.93 -7.79 -9.56
CA GLY A 138 -10.75 -6.72 -10.13
C GLY A 138 -12.26 -6.90 -9.91
N MET A 139 -12.69 -8.01 -9.32
CA MET A 139 -14.09 -8.35 -9.12
C MET A 139 -14.49 -8.01 -7.68
N ALA A 140 -15.46 -7.11 -7.54
CA ALA A 140 -16.04 -6.79 -6.25
C ALA A 140 -16.61 -8.06 -5.59
N PRO A 141 -16.33 -8.29 -4.29
CA PRO A 141 -16.89 -9.43 -3.57
C PRO A 141 -18.41 -9.31 -3.51
N LEU A 142 -19.12 -10.42 -3.49
CA LEU A 142 -20.57 -10.41 -3.29
C LEU A 142 -20.92 -9.86 -1.92
N GLN A 143 -22.12 -9.29 -1.79
CA GLN A 143 -22.60 -8.75 -0.50
C GLN A 143 -22.53 -9.79 0.63
N ALA A 144 -22.87 -11.06 0.35
CA ALA A 144 -22.78 -12.13 1.33
C ALA A 144 -21.35 -12.46 1.76
N GLU A 145 -20.37 -12.28 0.85
CA GLU A 145 -18.95 -12.45 1.18
C GLU A 145 -18.50 -11.29 2.06
N PHE A 146 -18.85 -10.05 1.71
CA PHE A 146 -18.61 -8.88 2.58
C PHE A 146 -19.18 -9.09 3.99
N GLU A 147 -20.43 -9.51 4.10
CA GLU A 147 -21.10 -9.74 5.40
C GLU A 147 -20.47 -10.87 6.23
N ALA A 148 -19.75 -11.81 5.58
CA ALA A 148 -19.03 -12.90 6.24
C ALA A 148 -17.62 -12.51 6.69
N HIS A 149 -17.00 -11.53 6.03
CA HIS A 149 -15.63 -11.11 6.31
C HIS A 149 -15.54 -9.88 7.21
N PHE A 150 -16.60 -9.08 7.35
CA PHE A 150 -16.61 -7.84 8.16
C PHE A 150 -17.51 -7.93 9.39
N SER A 151 -17.06 -7.34 10.50
CA SER A 151 -17.79 -7.38 11.77
C SER A 151 -19.09 -6.59 11.72
N ALA A 152 -20.05 -6.93 12.59
CA ALA A 152 -21.31 -6.18 12.69
C ALA A 152 -21.09 -4.70 13.03
N ALA A 153 -20.04 -4.39 13.79
CA ALA A 153 -19.66 -3.02 14.13
C ALA A 153 -19.17 -2.26 12.88
N PHE A 154 -18.33 -2.89 12.06
CA PHE A 154 -17.89 -2.31 10.79
C PHE A 154 -19.06 -2.07 9.85
N GLN A 155 -19.91 -3.08 9.65
CA GLN A 155 -21.07 -3.00 8.75
C GLN A 155 -22.06 -1.89 9.14
N LEU A 156 -22.17 -1.57 10.43
CA LEU A 156 -22.98 -0.45 10.92
C LEU A 156 -22.37 0.91 10.59
N ALA A 157 -21.04 1.02 10.59
CA ALA A 157 -20.32 2.25 10.28
C ALA A 157 -20.16 2.49 8.76
N CYS A 158 -19.98 1.42 7.99
CA CYS A 158 -19.78 1.43 6.55
C CYS A 158 -20.43 0.19 5.93
N ASP A 159 -21.63 0.37 5.37
CA ASP A 159 -22.34 -0.70 4.69
C ASP A 159 -21.61 -1.17 3.40
N TYR A 160 -22.12 -2.22 2.76
CA TYR A 160 -21.53 -2.77 1.53
C TYR A 160 -21.28 -1.70 0.44
N SER A 161 -22.20 -0.75 0.26
CA SER A 161 -22.05 0.33 -0.74
C SER A 161 -20.93 1.28 -0.35
N CYS A 162 -20.82 1.62 0.94
CA CYS A 162 -19.72 2.40 1.48
C CYS A 162 -18.39 1.67 1.30
N PHE A 163 -18.32 0.37 1.61
CA PHE A 163 -17.10 -0.44 1.46
C PHE A 163 -16.62 -0.44 0.01
N ILE A 164 -17.52 -0.72 -0.94
CA ILE A 164 -17.16 -0.75 -2.36
C ILE A 164 -16.63 0.61 -2.83
N SER A 165 -17.29 1.69 -2.45
CA SER A 165 -16.95 3.03 -2.94
C SER A 165 -15.67 3.58 -2.33
N ASN A 166 -15.45 3.35 -1.04
CA ASN A 166 -14.37 4.00 -0.28
C ASN A 166 -13.13 3.13 -0.09
N TYR A 167 -13.23 1.80 -0.23
CA TYR A 167 -12.12 0.88 -0.03
C TYR A 167 -11.85 0.03 -1.26
N PHE A 168 -12.83 -0.77 -1.70
CA PHE A 168 -12.59 -1.74 -2.76
C PHE A 168 -12.23 -1.08 -4.10
N ASN A 169 -13.04 -0.14 -4.57
CA ASN A 169 -12.81 0.52 -5.87
C ASN A 169 -11.47 1.29 -5.90
N PRO A 170 -11.08 2.05 -4.86
CA PRO A 170 -9.75 2.63 -4.79
C PRO A 170 -8.63 1.58 -4.81
N LEU A 171 -8.71 0.56 -3.95
CA LEU A 171 -7.69 -0.50 -3.88
C LEU A 171 -7.55 -1.23 -5.22
N SER A 172 -8.67 -1.63 -5.82
CA SER A 172 -8.67 -2.38 -7.09
C SER A 172 -8.33 -1.51 -8.30
N GLY A 173 -8.80 -0.27 -8.34
CA GLY A 173 -8.61 0.62 -9.49
C GLY A 173 -7.27 1.36 -9.52
N ILE A 174 -6.65 1.60 -8.35
CA ILE A 174 -5.42 2.41 -8.21
C ILE A 174 -4.24 1.57 -7.72
N TYR A 175 -4.47 0.63 -6.82
CA TYR A 175 -3.39 -0.05 -6.10
C TYR A 175 -3.19 -1.50 -6.55
N ALA A 176 -4.15 -2.11 -7.25
CA ALA A 176 -3.97 -3.44 -7.82
C ALA A 176 -2.88 -3.43 -8.92
N PRO A 177 -2.08 -4.52 -9.03
CA PRO A 177 -2.05 -5.65 -8.11
C PRO A 177 -1.36 -5.29 -6.78
N LEU A 178 -2.01 -5.63 -5.66
CA LEU A 178 -1.45 -5.58 -4.32
C LEU A 178 -0.49 -6.75 -4.13
N LEU A 179 0.78 -6.43 -3.87
CA LEU A 179 1.82 -7.39 -3.55
C LEU A 179 2.32 -7.17 -2.13
N ALA A 180 1.99 -8.10 -1.22
CA ALA A 180 2.50 -8.09 0.16
C ALA A 180 4.02 -8.32 0.18
N THR A 181 4.78 -7.34 0.65
CA THR A 181 6.26 -7.37 0.67
C THR A 181 6.86 -7.59 2.06
N GLY A 182 6.03 -7.58 3.10
CA GLY A 182 6.44 -7.90 4.47
C GLY A 182 5.64 -7.16 5.54
N TRP A 183 6.06 -7.32 6.79
CA TRP A 183 5.42 -6.70 7.97
C TRP A 183 6.25 -5.54 8.51
N GLU A 184 5.59 -4.58 9.12
CA GLU A 184 6.25 -3.46 9.81
C GLU A 184 6.56 -3.80 11.27
N ASP A 185 5.61 -4.49 11.91
CA ASP A 185 5.63 -4.87 13.32
C ASP A 185 5.33 -6.37 13.48
N THR A 186 5.39 -6.86 14.72
CA THR A 186 5.00 -8.24 15.02
C THR A 186 3.50 -8.37 14.84
N ALA A 187 3.07 -9.06 13.78
CA ALA A 187 1.68 -9.42 13.59
C ALA A 187 1.17 -10.20 14.82
N THR A 188 -0.04 -9.86 15.26
CA THR A 188 -0.79 -10.64 16.25
C THR A 188 -1.88 -11.42 15.55
N ASP A 189 -2.56 -12.33 16.26
CA ASP A 189 -3.66 -13.10 15.66
C ASP A 189 -4.81 -12.19 15.17
N THR A 190 -4.97 -11.00 15.76
CA THR A 190 -6.11 -10.10 15.51
C THR A 190 -5.74 -8.75 14.90
N ALA A 191 -4.45 -8.43 14.70
CA ALA A 191 -4.07 -7.13 14.14
C ALA A 191 -2.67 -7.16 13.54
N ALA A 192 -2.52 -6.54 12.37
CA ALA A 192 -1.24 -6.51 11.67
C ALA A 192 -1.09 -5.37 10.65
N TRP A 193 0.18 -5.01 10.39
CA TRP A 193 0.63 -3.98 9.45
C TRP A 193 1.38 -4.59 8.28
N VAL A 194 0.75 -4.59 7.10
CA VAL A 194 1.31 -5.15 5.87
C VAL A 194 1.90 -4.04 5.02
N ARG A 195 3.08 -4.29 4.44
CA ARG A 195 3.66 -3.47 3.39
C ARG A 195 3.26 -4.03 2.03
N PHE A 196 2.77 -3.16 1.16
CA PHE A 196 2.37 -3.49 -0.20
C PHE A 196 3.20 -2.72 -1.23
N SER A 197 3.55 -3.43 -2.30
CA SER A 197 4.04 -2.83 -3.54
C SER A 197 2.94 -2.95 -4.60
N CYS A 198 2.71 -1.90 -5.35
CA CYS A 198 1.78 -1.87 -6.48
C CYS A 198 2.62 -1.82 -7.76
N TYR A 199 3.01 -2.99 -8.26
CA TYR A 199 4.05 -3.13 -9.30
C TYR A 199 3.75 -2.31 -10.57
N GLU A 200 2.50 -2.30 -11.01
CA GLU A 200 2.12 -1.63 -12.27
C GLU A 200 2.03 -0.10 -12.14
N ASN A 201 1.71 0.41 -10.95
CA ASN A 201 1.51 1.84 -10.74
C ASN A 201 2.68 2.52 -10.02
N ALA A 202 3.74 1.75 -9.68
CA ALA A 202 4.92 2.22 -8.95
C ALA A 202 4.58 2.91 -7.60
N PHE A 203 3.48 2.49 -6.98
CA PHE A 203 3.10 2.95 -5.65
C PHE A 203 3.53 1.93 -4.61
N TRP A 204 3.99 2.43 -3.48
CA TRP A 204 4.16 1.66 -2.26
C TRP A 204 3.12 2.12 -1.25
N GLU A 205 2.51 1.18 -0.54
CA GLU A 205 1.57 1.49 0.52
C GLU A 205 1.74 0.54 1.70
N ARG A 206 1.12 0.90 2.82
CA ARG A 206 0.95 0.01 3.96
C ARG A 206 -0.52 -0.03 4.30
N MET A 207 -0.97 -1.21 4.70
CA MET A 207 -2.32 -1.45 5.14
C MET A 207 -2.28 -1.96 6.58
N PHE A 208 -3.21 -1.47 7.38
CA PHE A 208 -3.53 -2.05 8.66
C PHE A 208 -4.86 -2.75 8.58
N MET A 209 -4.91 -3.90 9.23
CA MET A 209 -6.13 -4.63 9.47
C MET A 209 -6.18 -5.04 10.94
N SER A 210 -7.35 -4.90 11.55
CA SER A 210 -7.66 -5.54 12.83
C SER A 210 -8.99 -6.28 12.77
N LEU A 211 -9.08 -7.33 13.57
CA LEU A 211 -10.21 -8.23 13.65
C LEU A 211 -10.94 -8.08 14.97
N ASP A 212 -12.26 -8.31 14.94
CA ASP A 212 -13.07 -8.50 16.14
C ASP A 212 -12.61 -9.81 16.80
N PRO A 213 -12.14 -9.78 18.06
CA PRO A 213 -11.59 -10.95 18.73
C PRO A 213 -12.64 -12.02 19.08
N SER A 214 -13.94 -11.74 18.85
CA SER A 214 -15.02 -12.68 19.14
C SER A 214 -15.38 -13.59 17.97
N ASP A 215 -15.12 -13.17 16.74
CA ASP A 215 -15.50 -13.90 15.52
C ASP A 215 -14.47 -13.83 14.38
N ASP A 216 -13.31 -13.21 14.61
CA ASP A 216 -12.21 -13.07 13.66
C ASP A 216 -12.59 -12.36 12.34
N THR A 217 -13.67 -11.57 12.36
CA THR A 217 -14.08 -10.74 11.23
C THR A 217 -13.38 -9.37 11.25
N ILE A 218 -13.19 -8.77 10.08
CA ILE A 218 -12.53 -7.47 9.93
C ILE A 218 -13.34 -6.39 10.65
N GLU A 219 -12.75 -5.80 11.68
CA GLU A 219 -13.31 -4.67 12.44
C GLU A 219 -12.76 -3.33 11.95
N VAL A 220 -11.48 -3.30 11.55
CA VAL A 220 -10.82 -2.10 11.02
C VAL A 220 -9.97 -2.48 9.81
N ILE A 221 -10.11 -1.70 8.74
CA ILE A 221 -9.26 -1.79 7.54
C ILE A 221 -8.90 -0.39 7.09
N SER A 222 -7.67 -0.23 6.63
CA SER A 222 -7.19 1.07 6.22
C SER A 222 -5.82 1.02 5.57
N HIS A 223 -5.51 1.99 4.72
CA HIS A 223 -4.30 1.99 3.91
C HIS A 223 -3.75 3.40 3.68
N ILE A 224 -2.43 3.49 3.49
CA ILE A 224 -1.74 4.74 3.24
C ILE A 224 -0.54 4.55 2.31
N ALA A 225 -0.51 5.33 1.23
CA ALA A 225 0.67 5.40 0.37
C ALA A 225 1.90 5.85 1.18
N SER A 226 3.01 5.16 0.95
CA SER A 226 4.14 5.10 1.86
C SER A 226 5.45 5.24 1.10
N PRO A 227 5.86 6.50 0.80
CA PRO A 227 7.07 6.79 0.06
C PRO A 227 8.33 6.24 0.72
N ASP A 228 8.38 6.11 2.05
CA ASP A 228 9.53 5.54 2.76
C ASP A 228 9.76 4.05 2.49
N LEU A 229 8.76 3.33 1.99
CA LEU A 229 8.90 1.96 1.50
C LEU A 229 9.46 1.89 0.07
N ASP A 230 9.33 2.99 -0.69
CA ASP A 230 9.85 3.07 -2.04
C ASP A 230 11.38 3.16 -2.01
N PRO A 231 12.10 2.24 -2.68
CA PRO A 231 13.56 2.26 -2.76
C PRO A 231 14.15 3.57 -3.30
N ALA A 232 13.38 4.34 -4.07
CA ALA A 232 13.79 5.65 -4.59
C ALA A 232 13.92 6.72 -3.49
N PHE A 233 13.11 6.62 -2.42
CA PHE A 233 13.17 7.54 -1.28
C PHE A 233 13.96 6.93 -0.11
N GLY A 234 13.77 5.65 0.20
CA GLY A 234 14.35 4.98 1.36
C GLY A 234 13.90 5.57 2.71
N ALA A 235 14.55 5.18 3.80
CA ALA A 235 14.22 5.66 5.15
C ALA A 235 14.44 7.18 5.30
N LEU A 236 13.52 7.87 5.99
CA LEU A 236 13.63 9.30 6.25
C LEU A 236 14.88 9.60 7.13
N PRO A 237 15.79 10.48 6.70
CA PRO A 237 16.88 10.94 7.55
C PRO A 237 16.38 11.72 8.78
N ALA A 238 17.02 11.53 9.93
CA ALA A 238 16.62 12.18 11.19
C ALA A 238 16.68 13.73 11.17
N ALA A 239 17.39 14.31 10.20
CA ALA A 239 17.49 15.76 10.00
C ALA A 239 16.49 16.30 8.96
N GLU A 240 15.69 15.43 8.35
CA GLU A 240 14.68 15.81 7.36
C GLU A 240 13.28 15.73 7.95
N LEU A 241 12.36 16.44 7.31
CA LEU A 241 10.93 16.41 7.58
C LEU A 241 10.20 15.93 6.34
N GLY A 242 9.40 14.89 6.46
CA GLY A 242 8.57 14.32 5.41
C GLY A 242 7.15 14.88 5.46
N LEU A 243 6.70 15.52 4.38
CA LEU A 243 5.42 16.22 4.29
C LEU A 243 4.54 15.58 3.22
N ARG A 244 3.28 15.29 3.56
CA ARG A 244 2.27 14.81 2.63
C ARG A 244 1.20 15.86 2.38
N LEU A 245 0.98 16.23 1.12
CA LEU A 245 0.10 17.32 0.74
C LEU A 245 -1.23 16.82 0.22
N TRP A 246 -2.28 17.60 0.47
CA TRP A 246 -3.63 17.30 0.00
C TRP A 246 -4.45 18.58 -0.10
N ASN A 247 -5.51 18.57 -0.90
CA ASN A 247 -6.48 19.67 -0.97
C ASN A 247 -7.73 19.32 -0.14
N PRO A 248 -7.97 19.99 1.01
CA PRO A 248 -9.10 19.66 1.87
C PRO A 248 -10.49 20.00 1.30
N SER A 249 -10.60 20.95 0.36
CA SER A 249 -11.88 21.23 -0.33
C SER A 249 -12.14 20.25 -1.46
N SER A 250 -11.04 19.82 -2.09
CA SER A 250 -10.89 18.81 -3.13
C SER A 250 -11.24 17.38 -2.79
N TYR A 251 -10.56 16.95 -1.73
CA TYR A 251 -10.01 15.60 -1.58
C TYR A 251 -9.27 15.07 -2.83
N SER A 252 -8.95 15.94 -3.78
CA SER A 252 -8.24 15.62 -5.02
C SER A 252 -6.73 15.78 -4.83
N PRO A 253 -5.90 14.99 -5.53
CA PRO A 253 -4.45 15.18 -5.54
C PRO A 253 -4.07 16.60 -5.98
N VAL A 254 -3.12 17.20 -5.28
CA VAL A 254 -2.52 18.48 -5.66
C VAL A 254 -1.35 18.26 -6.61
N ARG A 255 -1.11 19.22 -7.50
CA ARG A 255 -0.04 19.14 -8.51
C ARG A 255 0.72 20.45 -8.58
N GLY A 256 2.02 20.35 -8.84
CA GLY A 256 2.90 21.53 -8.95
C GLY A 256 2.96 22.43 -7.70
N VAL A 257 2.61 21.92 -6.52
CA VAL A 257 2.70 22.69 -5.27
C VAL A 257 4.16 22.82 -4.87
N THR A 258 4.59 24.06 -4.63
CA THR A 258 5.92 24.35 -4.06
C THR A 258 5.79 24.43 -2.55
N VAL A 259 6.72 23.80 -1.83
CA VAL A 259 6.76 23.76 -0.38
C VAL A 259 8.04 24.42 0.10
N GLU A 260 7.92 25.18 1.17
CA GLU A 260 9.02 25.91 1.80
C GLU A 260 8.96 25.73 3.32
N LEU A 261 10.10 25.44 3.94
CA LEU A 261 10.20 25.56 5.41
C LEU A 261 10.39 27.03 5.78
N VAL A 262 9.70 27.46 6.83
CA VAL A 262 9.83 28.80 7.40
C VAL A 262 10.16 28.71 8.88
N HIS A 263 10.80 29.74 9.42
CA HIS A 263 11.07 29.82 10.85
C HIS A 263 9.77 29.74 11.64
N ARG A 264 9.73 28.86 12.64
CA ARG A 264 8.56 28.63 13.48
C ARG A 264 8.07 29.89 14.21
N THR A 265 8.99 30.78 14.60
CA THR A 265 8.69 31.97 15.41
C THR A 265 8.41 33.22 14.59
N THR A 266 9.03 33.36 13.42
CA THR A 266 8.93 34.57 12.59
C THR A 266 8.11 34.38 11.32
N GLY A 267 7.88 33.14 10.89
CA GLY A 267 7.17 32.82 9.63
C GLY A 267 7.94 33.21 8.37
N LEU A 268 9.17 33.71 8.54
CA LEU A 268 10.03 34.11 7.44
C LEU A 268 10.76 32.91 6.86
N SER A 269 11.06 33.00 5.56
CA SER A 269 11.96 32.11 4.86
C SER A 269 13.32 32.01 5.55
N PHE A 270 13.90 30.82 5.53
CA PHE A 270 15.31 30.64 5.88
C PHE A 270 16.23 31.29 4.83
N ASP A 271 17.48 31.54 5.21
CA ASP A 271 18.54 32.00 4.29
C ASP A 271 19.71 30.98 4.27
N PRO A 272 19.94 30.25 3.16
CA PRO A 272 19.11 30.24 1.95
C PRO A 272 17.74 29.58 2.18
N PRO A 273 16.73 29.86 1.33
CA PRO A 273 15.42 29.23 1.43
C PRO A 273 15.51 27.71 1.31
N VAL A 274 14.77 26.99 2.16
CA VAL A 274 14.64 25.54 2.09
C VAL A 274 13.34 25.21 1.38
N THR A 275 13.43 24.82 0.11
CA THR A 275 12.28 24.59 -0.75
C THR A 275 12.32 23.23 -1.42
N GLY A 276 11.14 22.75 -1.83
CA GLY A 276 10.98 21.54 -2.62
C GLY A 276 9.68 21.57 -3.40
N VAL A 277 9.59 20.72 -4.42
CA VAL A 277 8.36 20.47 -5.17
C VAL A 277 7.88 19.09 -4.78
N ILE A 278 6.57 18.95 -4.66
CA ILE A 278 5.98 17.65 -4.33
C ILE A 278 6.24 16.63 -5.43
N ASP A 279 6.48 15.40 -5.01
CA ASP A 279 6.29 14.24 -5.85
C ASP A 279 4.78 14.06 -6.10
N GLU A 280 4.37 14.05 -7.37
CA GLU A 280 2.95 13.99 -7.74
C GLU A 280 2.35 12.58 -7.56
N VAL A 281 3.18 11.54 -7.46
CA VAL A 281 2.75 10.16 -7.22
C VAL A 281 2.31 10.06 -5.76
N TYR A 282 3.22 10.30 -4.82
CA TYR A 282 2.95 10.17 -3.38
C TYR A 282 2.28 11.38 -2.74
N GLN A 283 2.25 12.50 -3.46
CA GLN A 283 1.86 13.80 -2.93
C GLN A 283 2.78 14.19 -1.77
N TYR A 284 4.08 13.97 -1.92
CA TYR A 284 5.04 13.96 -0.82
C TYR A 284 6.31 14.76 -1.12
N VAL A 285 6.92 15.36 -0.10
CA VAL A 285 8.20 16.06 -0.22
C VAL A 285 9.02 15.91 1.07
N ARG A 286 10.33 15.77 0.93
CA ARG A 286 11.28 15.82 2.05
C ARG A 286 12.06 17.12 2.02
N LEU A 287 12.18 17.76 3.17
CA LEU A 287 12.94 19.00 3.31
C LEU A 287 13.91 18.86 4.49
N ALA A 288 15.18 19.21 4.25
CA ALA A 288 16.19 19.23 5.29
C ALA A 288 15.91 20.35 6.28
N VAL A 289 15.70 20.00 7.55
CA VAL A 289 15.48 20.99 8.59
C VAL A 289 16.81 21.68 8.93
N PRO A 290 16.88 23.02 8.88
CA PRO A 290 18.11 23.74 9.22
C PRO A 290 18.63 23.40 10.62
N ALA A 291 19.96 23.30 10.75
CA ALA A 291 20.60 22.92 12.00
C ALA A 291 20.25 23.90 13.14
N GLY A 292 19.80 23.36 14.27
CA GLY A 292 19.42 24.13 15.44
C GLY A 292 17.92 24.44 15.54
N GLU A 293 17.15 24.22 14.48
CA GLU A 293 15.69 24.28 14.53
C GLU A 293 15.13 23.00 15.16
N THR A 294 14.32 23.16 16.20
CA THR A 294 13.63 22.05 16.87
C THR A 294 12.20 21.86 16.36
N GLU A 295 11.62 22.91 15.78
CA GLU A 295 10.30 22.95 15.17
C GLU A 295 10.33 23.98 14.04
N VAL A 296 9.57 23.74 12.97
CA VAL A 296 9.48 24.64 11.80
C VAL A 296 8.02 24.93 11.44
N GLY A 297 7.79 25.99 10.67
CA GLY A 297 6.54 26.17 9.94
C GLY A 297 6.69 25.65 8.51
N VAL A 298 5.56 25.35 7.88
CA VAL A 298 5.51 24.98 6.45
C VAL A 298 4.68 26.00 5.69
N LYS A 299 5.19 26.42 4.54
CA LYS A 299 4.49 27.25 3.57
C LYS A 299 4.32 26.46 2.27
N ALA A 300 3.07 26.16 1.93
CA ALA A 300 2.69 25.56 0.65
C ALA A 300 2.14 26.64 -0.28
N THR A 301 2.65 26.69 -1.51
CA THR A 301 2.20 27.61 -2.56
C THR A 301 1.58 26.80 -3.69
N HIS A 302 0.26 26.93 -3.84
CA HIS A 302 -0.50 26.26 -4.89
C HIS A 302 -0.24 26.93 -6.25
N THR A 303 -0.53 26.22 -7.34
CA THR A 303 -0.21 26.66 -8.72
C THR A 303 -0.99 27.89 -9.18
N ASP A 304 -2.12 28.19 -8.53
CA ASP A 304 -2.90 29.41 -8.73
C ASP A 304 -2.44 30.60 -7.88
N GLY A 305 -1.34 30.43 -7.14
CA GLY A 305 -0.74 31.45 -6.27
C GLY A 305 -1.29 31.48 -4.84
N GLN A 306 -2.28 30.64 -4.49
CA GLN A 306 -2.78 30.58 -3.12
C GLN A 306 -1.69 30.04 -2.19
N VAL A 307 -1.44 30.78 -1.11
CA VAL A 307 -0.48 30.40 -0.08
C VAL A 307 -1.21 29.84 1.13
N THR A 308 -0.71 28.71 1.64
CA THR A 308 -1.15 28.07 2.88
C THR A 308 0.04 27.95 3.83
N TYR A 309 -0.04 28.53 5.01
CA TYR A 309 0.89 28.27 6.10
C TYR A 309 0.35 27.17 7.00
N THR A 310 1.23 26.32 7.52
CA THR A 310 0.89 25.25 8.46
C THR A 310 1.85 25.29 9.64
N TYR A 311 1.28 25.31 10.85
CA TYR A 311 2.01 25.28 12.11
C TYR A 311 1.48 24.15 12.99
N SER A 312 2.39 23.39 13.57
CA SER A 312 2.08 22.28 14.47
C SER A 312 3.31 21.85 15.26
N SER A 313 3.10 21.38 16.48
CA SER A 313 4.14 20.81 17.33
C SER A 313 4.79 19.53 16.78
N ILE A 314 4.22 18.92 15.73
CA ILE A 314 4.80 17.75 15.06
C ILE A 314 5.67 18.08 13.84
N LEU A 315 5.78 19.37 13.47
CA LEU A 315 6.67 19.80 12.38
C LEU A 315 8.11 19.90 12.88
N VAL A 316 8.68 18.74 13.21
CA VAL A 316 9.99 18.58 13.85
C VAL A 316 10.91 17.69 12.99
N PRO A 317 12.24 17.81 13.11
CA PRO A 317 13.18 16.90 12.43
C PRO A 317 12.86 15.42 12.73
N GLY A 318 12.85 14.60 11.68
CA GLY A 318 12.56 13.17 11.75
C GLY A 318 11.07 12.81 11.75
N ALA A 319 10.17 13.78 11.73
CA ALA A 319 8.75 13.52 11.50
C ALA A 319 8.50 13.17 10.02
N ASP A 320 7.65 12.17 9.77
CA ASP A 320 7.33 11.70 8.42
C ASP A 320 5.81 11.65 8.19
N LEU A 321 5.42 11.71 6.91
CA LEU A 321 4.04 11.78 6.44
C LEU A 321 3.17 12.81 7.15
N VAL A 322 3.77 13.91 7.59
CA VAL A 322 3.03 14.99 8.25
C VAL A 322 2.11 15.61 7.21
N ARG A 323 0.80 15.54 7.46
CA ARG A 323 -0.21 16.07 6.52
C ARG A 323 -0.21 17.60 6.56
N VAL A 324 0.00 18.20 5.40
CA VAL A 324 0.00 19.65 5.20
C VAL A 324 -1.05 19.98 4.14
N PRO A 325 -2.06 20.81 4.44
CA PRO A 325 -3.03 21.22 3.45
C PRO A 325 -2.39 22.18 2.44
N ALA A 326 -2.75 22.01 1.18
CA ALA A 326 -2.43 22.94 0.10
C ALA A 326 -3.72 23.36 -0.59
N PHE A 327 -4.25 24.49 -0.16
CA PHE A 327 -5.50 25.03 -0.68
C PHE A 327 -5.29 25.70 -2.05
N SER A 328 -6.23 25.48 -2.95
CA SER A 328 -6.43 26.33 -4.12
C SER A 328 -7.17 27.61 -3.73
N ASN A 329 -7.15 28.62 -4.61
CA ASN A 329 -7.91 29.86 -4.43
C ASN A 329 -9.44 29.65 -4.38
N THR A 330 -9.94 28.49 -4.80
CA THR A 330 -11.34 28.08 -4.72
C THR A 330 -11.74 27.47 -3.38
N ALA A 331 -10.78 27.10 -2.53
CA ALA A 331 -11.08 26.55 -1.21
C ALA A 331 -11.77 27.59 -0.33
N PHE A 332 -11.33 28.84 -0.43
CA PHE A 332 -11.83 29.92 0.41
C PHE A 332 -13.34 30.17 0.20
N PRO A 333 -13.85 30.36 -1.03
CA PRO A 333 -15.30 30.45 -1.26
C PRO A 333 -16.05 29.17 -0.92
N TYR A 334 -15.45 27.98 -1.12
CA TYR A 334 -16.09 26.71 -0.78
C TYR A 334 -16.46 26.63 0.70
N TYR A 335 -15.50 26.91 1.58
CA TYR A 335 -15.74 26.85 3.01
C TYR A 335 -16.64 27.96 3.53
N LEU A 336 -16.49 29.20 3.04
CA LEU A 336 -17.41 30.29 3.39
C LEU A 336 -18.86 29.93 3.06
N ASN A 337 -19.10 29.36 1.87
CA ASN A 337 -20.44 28.92 1.46
C ASN A 337 -20.96 27.77 2.32
N LEU A 338 -20.13 26.78 2.63
CA LEU A 338 -20.52 25.66 3.51
C LEU A 338 -20.98 26.13 4.89
N MET A 339 -20.44 27.25 5.37
CA MET A 339 -20.68 27.77 6.71
C MET A 339 -21.59 28.99 6.73
N ASP A 340 -22.16 29.38 5.59
CA ASP A 340 -22.97 30.61 5.43
C ASP A 340 -22.26 31.87 5.96
N LEU A 341 -20.94 31.96 5.73
CA LEU A 341 -20.11 33.08 6.16
C LEU A 341 -19.91 34.08 5.02
N THR A 342 -19.85 35.37 5.37
CA THR A 342 -19.51 36.45 4.44
C THR A 342 -18.16 37.05 4.83
N LEU A 343 -17.32 37.32 3.84
CA LEU A 343 -16.07 38.03 4.09
C LEU A 343 -16.29 39.49 4.38
N THR A 344 -15.63 39.96 5.44
CA THR A 344 -15.43 41.38 5.64
C THR A 344 -13.97 41.71 5.35
N ALA A 345 -13.74 42.56 4.34
CA ALA A 345 -12.39 42.99 3.98
C ALA A 345 -11.70 43.67 5.19
N GLY A 346 -10.46 43.27 5.47
CA GLY A 346 -9.68 43.79 6.60
C GLY A 346 -10.13 43.32 7.98
N GLN A 347 -10.92 42.24 8.07
CA GLN A 347 -11.20 41.53 9.31
C GLN A 347 -10.69 40.10 9.23
N SER A 348 -10.10 39.64 10.32
CA SER A 348 -9.64 38.26 10.47
C SER A 348 -10.76 37.36 10.93
N GLN A 349 -10.87 36.19 10.29
CA GLN A 349 -11.88 35.20 10.59
C GLN A 349 -11.19 33.88 10.93
N LEU A 350 -11.38 33.40 12.15
CA LEU A 350 -10.96 32.04 12.52
C LEU A 350 -12.16 31.13 12.48
N TRP A 351 -12.00 29.97 11.85
CA TRP A 351 -12.94 28.88 12.01
C TRP A 351 -12.24 27.53 12.19
N GLY A 352 -12.89 26.65 12.93
CA GLY A 352 -12.34 25.35 13.29
C GLY A 352 -13.01 24.22 12.55
N LEU A 353 -12.25 23.16 12.30
CA LEU A 353 -12.80 21.86 11.94
C LEU A 353 -12.22 20.83 12.89
N LEU A 354 -12.93 20.49 13.96
CA LEU A 354 -12.47 19.46 14.89
C LEU A 354 -12.56 18.08 14.22
N SER A 355 -11.54 17.76 13.44
CA SER A 355 -11.34 16.45 12.84
C SER A 355 -10.92 15.48 13.94
N TRP A 356 -11.29 14.22 13.77
CA TRP A 356 -10.82 13.14 14.62
C TRP A 356 -9.92 12.29 13.74
N ALA A 357 -8.68 12.15 14.18
CA ALA A 357 -7.77 11.19 13.62
C ALA A 357 -7.32 10.34 14.80
N GLY A 358 -7.46 9.03 14.64
CA GLY A 358 -6.97 8.06 15.61
C GLY A 358 -5.47 8.21 15.87
N PRO A 359 -4.90 7.38 16.76
CA PRO A 359 -3.61 7.60 17.40
C PRO A 359 -2.52 8.25 16.53
N ALA A 360 -2.10 9.45 16.89
CA ALA A 360 -0.84 10.03 16.41
C ALA A 360 0.36 9.35 17.10
N GLN A 361 0.47 8.03 17.02
CA GLN A 361 1.73 7.34 17.19
C GLN A 361 1.92 6.49 15.97
N ARG A 362 2.88 6.90 15.13
CA ARG A 362 3.40 6.19 13.96
C ARG A 362 2.35 5.33 13.26
N TRP A 363 1.80 5.91 12.19
CA TRP A 363 1.01 5.19 11.20
C TRP A 363 -0.44 4.90 11.55
N SER A 364 -1.08 5.35 12.65
CA SER A 364 -2.49 4.95 12.82
C SER A 364 -3.38 5.38 11.65
N VAL A 365 -4.21 4.42 11.27
CA VAL A 365 -5.02 4.39 10.08
C VAL A 365 -6.46 4.05 10.47
N GLU A 366 -6.84 4.39 11.71
CA GLU A 366 -8.27 4.55 11.99
C GLU A 366 -8.85 5.49 10.94
N THR A 367 -10.02 5.09 10.42
CA THR A 367 -10.76 5.84 9.43
C THR A 367 -10.74 7.31 9.81
N PHE A 368 -10.34 8.14 8.84
CA PHE A 368 -10.34 9.59 9.00
C PHE A 368 -11.80 10.04 9.15
N ASN A 369 -12.34 9.91 10.36
CA ASN A 369 -13.68 10.36 10.67
C ASN A 369 -13.57 11.87 10.91
N SER A 370 -13.60 12.61 9.81
CA SER A 370 -13.74 14.06 9.85
C SER A 370 -15.17 14.39 10.27
N GLY A 371 -15.39 14.49 11.59
CA GLY A 371 -16.52 15.22 12.14
C GLY A 371 -16.23 16.72 12.19
N ILE A 372 -17.27 17.53 12.38
CA ILE A 372 -17.10 18.88 12.92
C ILE A 372 -17.54 18.81 14.37
N GLY A 373 -16.57 18.86 15.27
CA GLY A 373 -16.80 19.15 16.68
C GLY A 373 -16.45 20.60 16.99
N CYS A 374 -16.68 20.98 18.24
CA CYS A 374 -16.48 22.31 18.78
C CYS A 374 -15.41 22.26 19.87
N GLY A 375 -14.84 23.41 20.22
CA GLY A 375 -13.84 23.53 21.30
C GLY A 375 -13.49 25.00 21.49
N VAL A 376 -13.05 25.40 22.69
CA VAL A 376 -12.69 26.80 22.95
C VAL A 376 -11.29 27.08 22.42
N ILE A 377 -11.20 27.95 21.42
CA ILE A 377 -9.95 28.59 21.03
C ILE A 377 -9.97 30.06 21.43
N THR A 378 -8.90 30.49 22.08
CA THR A 378 -8.60 31.91 22.26
C THR A 378 -7.44 32.33 21.36
N SER A 379 -7.39 33.62 21.04
CA SER A 379 -6.30 34.24 20.29
C SER A 379 -5.80 35.47 21.04
N ASP A 380 -4.49 35.72 20.99
CA ASP A 380 -3.88 36.99 21.39
C ASP A 380 -3.00 37.53 20.24
N PRO A 381 -3.33 38.66 19.61
CA PRO A 381 -4.47 39.53 19.90
C PRO A 381 -5.80 38.87 19.53
N VAL A 382 -6.88 39.30 20.20
CA VAL A 382 -8.22 38.76 19.97
C VAL A 382 -8.65 39.01 18.53
N LEU A 383 -8.95 37.94 17.80
CA LEU A 383 -9.56 38.02 16.48
C LEU A 383 -10.93 38.69 16.53
N SER A 384 -11.24 39.52 15.53
CA SER A 384 -12.47 40.30 15.49
C SER A 384 -13.72 39.42 15.48
N ASP A 385 -13.68 38.29 14.78
CA ASP A 385 -14.77 37.32 14.72
C ASP A 385 -14.25 35.88 14.79
N LEU A 386 -14.85 35.10 15.69
CA LEU A 386 -14.55 33.68 15.92
C LEU A 386 -15.78 32.87 15.56
N TYR A 387 -15.67 32.01 14.55
CA TYR A 387 -16.78 31.22 14.06
C TYR A 387 -16.56 29.74 14.37
N TYR A 388 -17.56 29.11 14.98
CA TYR A 388 -17.61 27.66 15.17
C TYR A 388 -18.73 27.10 14.32
N THR A 389 -18.46 26.00 13.63
CA THR A 389 -19.49 25.29 12.87
C THR A 389 -20.13 24.22 13.74
N ALA A 390 -21.46 24.17 13.72
CA ALA A 390 -22.21 22.95 13.93
C ALA A 390 -22.64 22.50 12.54
N LEU A 391 -22.02 21.46 11.96
CA LEU A 391 -22.56 20.94 10.70
C LEU A 391 -23.95 20.35 10.95
N PRO A 392 -24.93 20.63 10.08
CA PRO A 392 -26.30 20.13 10.26
C PRO A 392 -26.43 18.60 10.10
N SER A 393 -25.39 17.90 9.62
CA SER A 393 -25.45 16.46 9.29
C SER A 393 -24.59 15.54 10.15
N TYR A 394 -23.78 16.07 11.08
CA TYR A 394 -22.93 15.24 11.95
C TYR A 394 -23.02 15.74 13.39
N LEU A 395 -23.94 15.14 14.16
CA LEU A 395 -23.91 15.23 15.61
C LEU A 395 -22.98 14.11 16.09
N PRO A 396 -21.82 14.41 16.73
CA PRO A 396 -20.99 13.38 17.30
C PRO A 396 -21.83 12.54 18.28
N THR A 397 -21.88 11.23 18.05
CA THR A 397 -22.60 10.32 18.94
C THR A 397 -21.84 10.16 20.25
N GLU A 398 -22.54 9.80 21.33
CA GLU A 398 -21.93 9.56 22.65
C GLU A 398 -20.80 8.50 22.58
N THR A 399 -20.89 7.58 21.61
CA THR A 399 -19.85 6.57 21.32
C THR A 399 -18.60 7.18 20.66
N ALA A 400 -18.76 8.12 19.71
CA ALA A 400 -17.62 8.80 19.07
C ALA A 400 -16.81 9.64 20.07
N THR A 401 -17.46 10.11 21.15
CA THR A 401 -16.78 10.79 22.26
C THR A 401 -16.07 9.85 23.24
N GLN A 402 -16.20 8.52 23.09
CA GLN A 402 -15.63 7.50 23.99
C GLN A 402 -14.51 6.66 23.35
N THR A 403 -14.32 6.73 22.04
CA THR A 403 -13.17 6.13 21.33
C THR A 403 -11.93 7.03 21.43
N ALA A 404 -10.75 6.45 21.64
CA ALA A 404 -9.55 7.20 22.04
C ALA A 404 -8.85 7.95 20.89
N LEU A 405 -8.49 9.21 21.19
CA LEU A 405 -7.57 10.16 20.50
C LEU A 405 -8.10 10.98 19.32
N GLN A 406 -7.89 12.30 19.40
CA GLN A 406 -8.42 13.31 18.47
C GLN A 406 -7.31 14.29 18.07
N ASN A 407 -6.97 14.38 16.79
CA ASN A 407 -6.15 15.46 16.24
C ASN A 407 -7.04 16.58 15.72
N SER A 408 -7.01 17.74 16.36
CA SER A 408 -7.86 18.86 15.96
C SER A 408 -7.17 19.75 14.95
N THR A 409 -7.86 20.10 13.86
CA THR A 409 -7.32 21.01 12.84
C THR A 409 -8.11 22.30 12.82
N PHE A 410 -7.44 23.44 12.89
CA PHE A 410 -8.12 24.73 12.82
C PHE A 410 -7.56 25.55 11.69
N PHE A 411 -8.43 26.34 11.08
CA PHE A 411 -8.11 27.09 9.88
C PHE A 411 -8.41 28.58 10.15
N ALA A 412 -7.36 29.39 10.21
CA ALA A 412 -7.46 30.83 10.27
C ALA A 412 -7.38 31.43 8.87
N PHE A 413 -8.31 32.30 8.53
CA PHE A 413 -8.43 32.94 7.23
C PHE A 413 -8.26 34.43 7.38
N ASN A 414 -7.46 35.02 6.50
CA ASN A 414 -7.29 36.46 6.40
C ASN A 414 -6.89 37.09 7.76
N ALA A 415 -5.90 36.49 8.44
CA ALA A 415 -5.34 37.04 9.66
C ALA A 415 -4.65 38.38 9.36
N ASP A 416 -4.83 39.39 10.21
CA ASP A 416 -4.04 40.62 10.13
C ASP A 416 -2.55 40.24 10.19
N PRO A 417 -1.64 41.03 9.58
CA PRO A 417 -0.21 40.73 9.57
C PRO A 417 0.44 41.01 10.95
N VAL A 418 -0.10 40.42 12.00
CA VAL A 418 0.37 40.44 13.38
C VAL A 418 0.57 38.99 13.86
N ALA A 419 1.46 38.80 14.84
CA ALA A 419 1.62 37.49 15.45
C ALA A 419 0.42 37.18 16.34
N TYR A 420 -0.04 35.93 16.29
CA TYR A 420 -1.12 35.40 17.10
C TYR A 420 -0.62 34.28 18.00
N GLU A 421 -1.11 34.20 19.22
CA GLU A 421 -1.02 32.98 20.02
C GLU A 421 -2.38 32.31 20.07
N PHE A 422 -2.51 31.12 19.46
CA PHE A 422 -3.74 30.35 19.54
C PHE A 422 -3.64 29.35 20.68
N THR A 423 -4.60 29.39 21.60
CA THR A 423 -4.69 28.43 22.70
C THR A 423 -5.96 27.62 22.56
N ALA A 424 -5.81 26.31 22.36
CA ALA A 424 -6.92 25.37 22.45
C ALA A 424 -7.04 24.89 23.90
N THR A 425 -8.22 25.09 24.49
CA THR A 425 -8.51 24.67 25.87
C THR A 425 -9.41 23.45 25.85
N ALA A 426 -8.95 22.42 26.55
CA ALA A 426 -9.56 21.10 26.70
C ALA A 426 -9.36 20.67 28.15
N THR A 427 -10.08 19.66 28.64
CA THR A 427 -9.86 19.11 29.99
C THR A 427 -8.41 18.64 30.13
N GLY A 428 -7.57 19.40 30.84
CA GLY A 428 -6.12 19.18 30.92
C GLY A 428 -5.31 20.47 30.77
N ASP A 429 -4.03 20.35 30.38
CA ASP A 429 -3.18 21.50 30.09
C ASP A 429 -3.59 22.16 28.76
N PRO A 430 -3.55 23.50 28.63
CA PRO A 430 -3.85 24.16 27.35
C PRO A 430 -2.80 23.84 26.29
N LEU A 431 -3.23 23.55 25.06
CA LEU A 431 -2.33 23.47 23.91
C LEU A 431 -2.16 24.86 23.31
N VAL A 432 -0.92 25.33 23.25
CA VAL A 432 -0.58 26.65 22.71
C VAL A 432 0.20 26.49 21.42
N VAL A 433 -0.29 27.11 20.34
CA VAL A 433 0.42 27.21 19.06
C VAL A 433 0.53 28.67 18.66
N SER A 434 1.74 29.21 18.80
CA SER A 434 2.04 30.56 18.30
C SER A 434 2.09 30.55 16.77
N VAL A 435 1.54 31.59 16.14
CA VAL A 435 1.54 31.82 14.71
C VAL A 435 2.18 33.19 14.47
N PRO A 436 3.22 33.27 13.63
CA PRO A 436 3.88 34.54 13.33
C PRO A 436 2.99 35.48 12.52
N ALA A 437 3.44 36.72 12.29
CA ALA A 437 2.75 37.65 11.39
C ALA A 437 2.80 37.14 9.94
N LEU A 438 1.64 37.00 9.30
CA LEU A 438 1.51 36.38 7.98
C LEU A 438 1.18 37.38 6.88
N ALA A 439 1.32 36.92 5.63
CA ALA A 439 0.95 37.71 4.47
C ALA A 439 -0.58 37.90 4.39
N PRO A 440 -1.06 39.07 3.94
CA PRO A 440 -2.47 39.27 3.60
C PRO A 440 -2.95 38.20 2.62
N ASP A 441 -4.23 37.80 2.73
CA ASP A 441 -4.89 36.82 1.84
C ASP A 441 -4.33 35.38 1.88
N ALA A 442 -3.42 35.08 2.82
CA ALA A 442 -2.96 33.71 3.06
C ALA A 442 -3.97 32.92 3.91
N ILE A 443 -3.99 31.61 3.70
CA ILE A 443 -4.69 30.67 4.59
C ILE A 443 -3.68 30.16 5.60
N THR A 444 -4.09 30.10 6.87
CA THR A 444 -3.23 29.59 7.94
C THR A 444 -3.91 28.41 8.58
N THR A 445 -3.23 27.27 8.57
CA THR A 445 -3.68 26.07 9.26
C THR A 445 -2.87 25.90 10.53
N VAL A 446 -3.57 25.68 11.63
CA VAL A 446 -3.01 25.43 12.94
C VAL A 446 -3.50 24.07 13.40
N TYR A 447 -2.58 23.12 13.54
CA TYR A 447 -2.89 21.79 14.04
C TYR A 447 -2.63 21.73 15.54
N PHE A 448 -3.67 21.39 16.31
CA PHE A 448 -3.58 21.06 17.73
C PHE A 448 -3.64 19.55 17.88
N ILE A 449 -2.54 18.97 18.35
CA ILE A 449 -2.41 17.53 18.48
C ILE A 449 -2.44 17.18 19.96
N TYR A 450 -3.50 16.49 20.37
CA TYR A 450 -3.66 15.97 21.71
C TYR A 450 -3.02 14.58 21.77
N ASP A 451 -1.75 14.52 22.18
CA ASP A 451 -1.06 13.24 22.36
C ASP A 451 -1.57 12.48 23.61
N ARG A 452 -1.68 11.16 23.52
CA ARG A 452 -2.22 10.29 24.59
C ARG A 452 -1.40 10.31 25.87
N ALA A 453 -0.09 10.52 25.78
CA ALA A 453 0.76 10.61 26.96
C ALA A 453 0.40 11.84 27.81
N THR A 454 -0.07 12.91 27.16
CA THR A 454 -0.47 14.16 27.81
C THR A 454 -1.97 14.21 28.12
N TYR A 455 -2.81 13.62 27.26
CA TYR A 455 -4.28 13.61 27.38
C TYR A 455 -4.80 12.16 27.39
N PRO A 456 -4.77 11.47 28.55
CA PRO A 456 -5.16 10.06 28.66
C PRO A 456 -6.68 9.83 28.56
N GLU A 457 -7.48 10.87 28.79
CA GLU A 457 -8.94 10.88 28.60
C GLU A 457 -9.30 11.83 27.45
N ASN A 458 -10.41 11.54 26.76
CA ASN A 458 -10.88 12.41 25.68
C ASN A 458 -11.21 13.79 26.25
N PRO A 459 -10.66 14.88 25.67
CA PRO A 459 -11.00 16.21 26.13
C PRO A 459 -12.49 16.46 25.91
N THR A 460 -13.19 16.90 26.95
CA THR A 460 -14.56 17.39 26.81
C THR A 460 -14.49 18.74 26.13
N ALA A 461 -15.16 18.86 24.98
CA ALA A 461 -15.32 20.12 24.29
C ALA A 461 -16.07 21.12 25.19
N GLU A 462 -15.35 22.04 25.83
CA GLU A 462 -15.94 23.15 26.56
C GLU A 462 -16.53 24.18 25.58
N GLY A 463 -17.58 24.91 25.98
CA GLY A 463 -18.16 26.01 25.18
C GLY A 463 -19.18 25.60 24.11
N CYS A 464 -19.46 24.31 23.96
CA CYS A 464 -20.41 23.76 23.00
C CYS A 464 -21.85 23.74 23.52
N ALA A 465 -22.42 24.89 23.84
CA ALA A 465 -23.87 24.98 24.01
C ALA A 465 -24.53 25.22 22.63
N PRO A 466 -25.67 24.57 22.33
CA PRO A 466 -26.36 24.70 21.05
C PRO A 466 -26.84 26.12 20.73
#